data_AF-A0A9E0HEN8-F1
#
_entry.id   AF-A0A9E0HEN8-F1
#
_cell.length_a   1.000
_cell.length_b   1.000
_cell.length_c   1.000
_cell.angle_alpha   90.00
_cell.angle_beta   90.00
_cell.angle_gamma   90.00
#
_symmetry.space_group_name_H-M   'P 1'
#
loop_
_entity.id
_entity.type
_entity.pdbx_description
1 polymer ?
#
loop_
_entity_poly.entity_id
_entity_poly.type
_entity_poly.pdbx_seq_one_letter_code
_entity_poly.pdbx_strand_id
1 'polypeptide(L)'
;MHPALRDHRRYLAALTAAAAGEPLTHANQLAALAREAAVAAAAADPAACRAASGDLFEYARGAWLDRLLAHARIATAMDDPWTTQAMALELEAALAARDHRDWGEQLARGSAAGAPWHDRATVARAAPGAVFAAAMTLGWDRRAGARAEAVDALAAQVAAWAEVQRLPATGDVTRWARLFARPRYALGWPWLEGGLGAAAAIVAAVVSPPPALAPVEVGSASMTLAAMEEQARRWRAGLAEARPGPVAGDEPTAAGLRAAYAPLATLPGDDPVVSALRAAAQAMLAEGGDVETAQGLLAVWTERDLLADLAAAPVRADAHATLARTAVWPDPIRAAGARALLADLSGVRTGCEVDLVSMFHGACARHEATWTRVFADGALAPIAAACLAGCEPAAAGGAAAAWPLARALVGADPGYLDWPLCAEVVAAMARPATEGAALGEFGHAIAGDARAWFAVTGRAAVGPADVREALRASWGQVAVAIPGALRLWGQVMPASAFGRRVPARPPVPGRSRPRDP
;
A
#
# COMPACT_ATOMS: atom_id res chain seq x y z
N MET A 1 4.59 -35.49 -34.23
CA MET A 1 4.99 -34.75 -33.02
C MET A 1 4.18 -35.28 -31.85
N HIS A 2 4.84 -35.72 -30.76
CA HIS A 2 4.15 -36.27 -29.59
C HIS A 2 3.16 -35.24 -28.99
N PRO A 3 1.92 -35.61 -28.62
CA PRO A 3 0.93 -34.68 -28.09
C PRO A 3 1.43 -33.84 -26.91
N ALA A 4 2.07 -34.46 -25.91
CA ALA A 4 2.64 -33.74 -24.77
C ALA A 4 3.70 -32.70 -25.17
N LEU A 5 4.55 -32.98 -26.18
CA LEU A 5 5.55 -32.02 -26.65
C LEU A 5 4.92 -30.87 -27.44
N ARG A 6 3.88 -31.14 -28.24
CA ARG A 6 3.05 -30.09 -28.88
C ARG A 6 2.45 -29.16 -27.84
N ASP A 7 1.82 -29.75 -26.82
CA ASP A 7 1.10 -28.99 -25.79
C ASP A 7 2.07 -28.22 -24.89
N HIS A 8 3.27 -28.76 -24.63
CA HIS A 8 4.34 -28.03 -23.96
C HIS A 8 4.80 -26.80 -24.75
N ARG A 9 5.01 -26.93 -26.07
CA ARG A 9 5.36 -25.78 -26.93
C ARG A 9 4.25 -24.72 -26.96
N ARG A 10 2.99 -25.16 -26.98
CA ARG A 10 1.82 -24.26 -26.88
C ARG A 10 1.82 -23.52 -25.54
N TYR A 11 2.08 -24.22 -24.44
CA TYR A 11 2.16 -23.60 -23.11
C TYR A 11 3.26 -22.54 -23.04
N LEU A 12 4.47 -22.83 -23.55
CA LEU A 12 5.56 -21.86 -23.62
C LEU A 12 5.21 -20.63 -24.45
N ALA A 13 4.51 -20.82 -25.58
CA ALA A 13 4.03 -19.71 -26.39
C ALA A 13 2.99 -18.85 -25.65
N ALA A 14 2.06 -19.48 -24.92
CA ALA A 14 1.08 -18.78 -24.10
C ALA A 14 1.74 -17.95 -22.99
N LEU A 15 2.71 -18.52 -22.28
CA LEU A 15 3.51 -17.81 -21.27
C LEU A 15 4.27 -16.62 -21.86
N THR A 16 4.88 -16.82 -23.03
CA THR A 16 5.61 -15.77 -23.74
C THR A 16 4.67 -14.63 -24.14
N ALA A 17 3.48 -14.95 -24.66
CA ALA A 17 2.48 -13.96 -25.03
C ALA A 17 1.96 -13.18 -23.83
N ALA A 18 1.78 -13.82 -22.66
CA ALA A 18 1.40 -13.15 -21.43
C ALA A 18 2.48 -12.17 -20.95
N ALA A 19 3.75 -12.60 -20.92
CA ALA A 19 4.88 -11.79 -20.47
C ALA A 19 5.31 -10.70 -21.48
N ALA A 20 4.97 -10.84 -22.76
CA ALA A 20 5.38 -9.89 -23.81
C ALA A 20 4.69 -8.51 -23.71
N GLY A 21 3.59 -8.40 -22.95
CA GLY A 21 2.92 -7.12 -22.71
C GLY A 21 3.78 -6.12 -21.92
N GLU A 22 4.64 -6.63 -21.03
CA GLU A 22 5.47 -5.84 -20.11
C GLU A 22 6.93 -6.34 -20.10
N PRO A 23 7.67 -6.24 -21.22
CA PRO A 23 8.94 -6.95 -21.41
C PRO A 23 10.07 -6.47 -20.48
N LEU A 24 10.00 -5.25 -19.96
CA LEU A 24 10.95 -4.74 -18.97
C LEU A 24 10.72 -5.32 -17.58
N THR A 25 9.45 -5.58 -17.25
CA THR A 25 9.05 -6.23 -16.00
C THR A 25 9.43 -7.70 -16.03
N HIS A 26 9.24 -8.36 -17.18
CA HIS A 26 9.42 -9.81 -17.35
C HIS A 26 10.75 -10.21 -18.02
N ALA A 27 11.78 -9.38 -17.90
CA ALA A 27 13.02 -9.56 -18.66
C ALA A 27 13.74 -10.89 -18.36
N ASN A 28 13.73 -11.35 -17.10
CA ASN A 28 14.32 -12.63 -16.71
C ASN A 28 13.45 -13.82 -17.14
N GLN A 29 12.13 -13.71 -16.94
CA GLN A 29 11.16 -14.71 -17.35
C GLN A 29 11.19 -14.93 -18.86
N LEU A 30 11.23 -13.87 -19.66
CA LEU A 30 11.31 -13.95 -21.13
C LEU A 30 12.62 -14.60 -21.59
N ALA A 31 13.75 -14.31 -20.94
CA ALA A 31 15.03 -14.95 -21.24
C ALA A 31 14.98 -16.47 -20.94
N ALA A 32 14.38 -16.86 -19.82
CA ALA A 32 14.16 -18.27 -19.49
C ALA A 32 13.20 -18.94 -20.48
N LEU A 33 12.09 -18.30 -20.84
CA LEU A 33 11.14 -18.83 -21.83
C LEU A 33 11.79 -19.05 -23.21
N ALA A 34 12.70 -18.16 -23.63
CA ALA A 34 13.46 -18.35 -24.86
C ALA A 34 14.34 -19.61 -24.80
N ARG A 35 15.02 -19.86 -23.67
CA ARG A 35 15.76 -21.11 -23.42
C ARG A 35 14.82 -22.32 -23.48
N GLU A 36 13.71 -22.29 -22.75
CA GLU A 36 12.77 -23.41 -22.70
C GLU A 36 12.16 -23.71 -24.08
N ALA A 37 11.86 -22.69 -24.88
CA ALA A 37 11.39 -22.86 -26.25
C ALA A 37 12.45 -23.54 -27.13
N ALA A 38 13.72 -23.18 -26.99
CA ALA A 38 14.83 -23.83 -27.70
C ALA A 38 15.00 -25.30 -27.28
N VAL A 39 14.92 -25.59 -25.97
CA VAL A 39 14.94 -26.96 -25.44
C VAL A 39 13.79 -27.79 -26.00
N ALA A 40 12.57 -27.26 -25.95
CA ALA A 40 11.38 -27.92 -26.47
C ALA A 40 11.43 -28.13 -27.99
N ALA A 41 12.07 -27.23 -28.74
CA ALA A 41 12.27 -27.36 -30.18
C ALA A 41 13.26 -28.50 -30.53
N ALA A 42 14.34 -28.62 -29.76
CA ALA A 42 15.40 -29.61 -29.99
C ALA A 42 15.09 -31.02 -29.44
N ALA A 43 14.17 -31.13 -28.47
CA ALA A 43 13.85 -32.41 -27.84
C ALA A 43 13.19 -33.41 -28.82
N ALA A 44 13.66 -34.67 -28.78
CA ALA A 44 13.11 -35.76 -29.59
C ALA A 44 11.76 -36.28 -29.06
N ASP A 45 11.57 -36.22 -27.74
CA ASP A 45 10.38 -36.71 -27.03
C ASP A 45 10.15 -35.90 -25.73
N PRO A 46 9.00 -36.08 -25.05
CA PRO A 46 8.70 -35.34 -23.81
C PRO A 46 9.67 -35.62 -22.67
N ALA A 47 10.19 -36.84 -22.54
CA ALA A 47 11.10 -37.20 -21.45
C ALA A 47 12.45 -36.49 -21.61
N ALA A 48 13.00 -36.46 -22.82
CA ALA A 48 14.19 -35.69 -23.17
C ALA A 48 13.96 -34.18 -22.96
N CYS A 49 12.78 -33.66 -23.31
CA CYS A 49 12.42 -32.27 -23.07
C CYS A 49 12.44 -31.94 -21.57
N ARG A 50 11.79 -32.77 -20.74
CA ARG A 50 11.76 -32.58 -19.28
C ARG A 50 13.13 -32.65 -18.64
N ALA A 51 13.93 -33.64 -19.04
CA ALA A 51 15.30 -33.81 -18.55
C ALA A 51 16.20 -32.62 -18.90
N ALA A 52 16.07 -32.07 -20.12
CA ALA A 52 16.85 -30.90 -20.54
C ALA A 52 16.34 -29.56 -19.96
N SER A 53 15.03 -29.48 -19.72
CA SER A 53 14.36 -28.31 -19.12
C SER A 53 14.60 -28.22 -17.60
N GLY A 54 14.67 -29.35 -16.91
CA GLY A 54 14.60 -29.38 -15.45
C GLY A 54 13.19 -29.02 -14.95
N ASP A 55 12.16 -29.50 -15.64
CA ASP A 55 10.74 -29.18 -15.39
C ASP A 55 10.45 -27.66 -15.28
N LEU A 56 10.95 -26.86 -16.23
CA LEU A 56 10.74 -25.40 -16.29
C LEU A 56 11.27 -24.63 -15.07
N PHE A 57 12.28 -25.17 -14.38
CA PHE A 57 12.83 -24.54 -13.18
C PHE A 57 13.40 -23.13 -13.45
N GLU A 58 14.14 -22.95 -14.55
CA GLU A 58 14.70 -21.62 -14.89
C GLU A 58 13.59 -20.60 -15.20
N TYR A 59 12.45 -21.03 -15.74
CA TYR A 59 11.29 -20.17 -15.92
C TYR A 59 10.72 -19.70 -14.57
N ALA A 60 10.53 -20.61 -13.61
CA ALA A 60 10.05 -20.29 -12.27
C ALA A 60 11.01 -19.34 -11.55
N ARG A 61 12.32 -19.61 -11.62
CA ARG A 61 13.35 -18.72 -11.09
C ARG A 61 13.32 -17.35 -11.77
N GLY A 62 13.24 -17.30 -13.10
CA GLY A 62 13.19 -16.05 -13.86
C GLY A 62 12.03 -15.14 -13.42
N ALA A 63 10.83 -15.69 -13.29
CA ALA A 63 9.67 -14.95 -12.80
C ALA A 63 9.87 -14.42 -11.36
N TRP A 64 10.52 -15.21 -10.48
CA TRP A 64 10.84 -14.77 -9.13
C TRP A 64 11.88 -13.64 -9.09
N LEU A 65 12.91 -13.71 -9.95
CA LEU A 65 13.91 -12.65 -10.06
C LEU A 65 13.30 -11.33 -10.55
N ASP A 66 12.39 -11.40 -11.54
CA ASP A 66 11.67 -10.23 -12.04
C ASP A 66 10.84 -9.57 -10.93
N ARG A 67 10.11 -10.38 -10.15
CA ARG A 67 9.38 -9.91 -8.96
C ARG A 67 10.32 -9.17 -7.99
N LEU A 68 11.41 -9.79 -7.57
CA LEU A 68 12.34 -9.19 -6.60
C LEU A 68 13.01 -7.90 -7.12
N LEU A 69 13.39 -7.86 -8.39
CA LEU A 69 13.98 -6.66 -9.00
C LEU A 69 12.97 -5.53 -9.10
N ALA A 70 11.73 -5.81 -9.46
CA ALA A 70 10.68 -4.80 -9.51
C ALA A 70 10.39 -4.23 -8.11
N HIS A 71 10.37 -5.07 -7.06
CA HIS A 71 10.28 -4.60 -5.67
C HIS A 71 11.47 -3.70 -5.29
N ALA A 72 12.70 -4.12 -5.63
CA ALA A 72 13.91 -3.37 -5.32
C ALA A 72 13.95 -2.01 -6.05
N ARG A 73 13.43 -1.92 -7.28
CA ARG A 73 13.29 -0.66 -8.03
C ARG A 73 12.31 0.29 -7.36
N ILE A 74 11.13 -0.21 -6.95
CA ILE A 74 10.15 0.57 -6.20
C ILE A 74 10.77 1.05 -4.89
N ALA A 75 11.40 0.15 -4.13
CA ALA A 75 12.06 0.48 -2.87
C ALA A 75 13.16 1.54 -3.07
N THR A 76 13.99 1.43 -4.10
CA THR A 76 15.04 2.41 -4.42
C THR A 76 14.45 3.77 -4.80
N ALA A 77 13.40 3.80 -5.62
CA ALA A 77 12.70 5.05 -5.97
C ALA A 77 12.07 5.72 -4.73
N MET A 78 11.66 4.89 -3.76
CA MET A 78 11.17 5.33 -2.47
C MET A 78 12.28 5.69 -1.48
N ASP A 79 13.56 5.60 -1.83
CA ASP A 79 14.67 5.72 -0.86
C ASP A 79 14.49 4.75 0.32
N ASP A 80 14.15 3.49 0.09
CA ASP A 80 14.00 2.43 1.10
C ASP A 80 15.15 1.40 0.97
N PRO A 81 16.30 1.66 1.64
CA PRO A 81 17.46 0.78 1.52
C PRO A 81 17.26 -0.56 2.25
N TRP A 82 16.36 -0.63 3.24
CA TRP A 82 16.10 -1.87 3.98
C TRP A 82 15.28 -2.86 3.15
N THR A 83 14.18 -2.41 2.51
CA THR A 83 13.46 -3.29 1.60
C THR A 83 14.34 -3.71 0.43
N THR A 84 15.16 -2.81 -0.12
CA THR A 84 16.11 -3.16 -1.18
C THR A 84 17.11 -4.23 -0.71
N GLN A 85 17.62 -4.14 0.52
CA GLN A 85 18.50 -5.16 1.11
C GLN A 85 17.79 -6.50 1.32
N ALA A 86 16.53 -6.49 1.76
CA ALA A 86 15.72 -7.70 1.89
C ALA A 86 15.59 -8.43 0.54
N MET A 87 15.25 -7.68 -0.51
CA MET A 87 15.12 -8.24 -1.87
C MET A 87 16.45 -8.77 -2.40
N ALA A 88 17.58 -8.16 -2.05
CA ALA A 88 18.90 -8.69 -2.42
C ALA A 88 19.18 -10.06 -1.80
N LEU A 89 18.87 -10.24 -0.51
CA LEU A 89 19.04 -11.54 0.18
C LEU A 89 18.10 -12.61 -0.37
N GLU A 90 16.85 -12.25 -0.68
CA GLU A 90 15.89 -13.15 -1.32
C GLU A 90 16.33 -13.53 -2.74
N LEU A 91 16.94 -12.59 -3.48
CA LEU A 91 17.46 -12.82 -4.83
C LEU A 91 18.68 -13.74 -4.81
N GLU A 92 19.61 -13.53 -3.88
CA GLU A 92 20.77 -14.41 -3.68
C GLU A 92 20.33 -15.84 -3.36
N ALA A 93 19.32 -16.00 -2.50
CA ALA A 93 18.79 -17.32 -2.17
C ALA A 93 18.10 -17.98 -3.39
N ALA A 94 17.33 -17.23 -4.18
CA ALA A 94 16.71 -17.74 -5.40
C ALA A 94 17.76 -18.18 -6.45
N LEU A 95 18.87 -17.44 -6.56
CA LEU A 95 20.00 -17.80 -7.42
C LEU A 95 20.79 -19.00 -6.88
N ALA A 96 20.81 -19.21 -5.56
CA ALA A 96 21.51 -20.32 -4.90
C ALA A 96 20.76 -21.66 -4.99
N ALA A 97 19.45 -21.65 -5.25
CA ALA A 97 18.70 -22.87 -5.56
C ALA A 97 19.32 -23.55 -6.78
N ARG A 98 19.25 -24.88 -6.86
CA ARG A 98 19.78 -25.65 -7.99
C ARG A 98 18.67 -26.25 -8.83
N ASP A 99 17.55 -26.61 -8.20
CA ASP A 99 16.38 -27.19 -8.85
C ASP A 99 15.14 -27.08 -7.96
N HIS A 100 14.02 -27.66 -8.42
CA HIS A 100 12.75 -27.64 -7.68
C HIS A 100 12.81 -28.31 -6.29
N ARG A 101 13.79 -29.19 -6.02
CA ARG A 101 13.87 -29.92 -4.74
C ARG A 101 14.40 -29.05 -3.62
N ASP A 102 15.36 -28.15 -3.92
CA ASP A 102 15.89 -27.20 -2.94
C ASP A 102 15.29 -25.79 -3.06
N TRP A 103 14.48 -25.52 -4.10
CA TRP A 103 13.79 -24.25 -4.31
C TRP A 103 13.04 -23.74 -3.07
N GLY A 104 12.16 -24.57 -2.50
CA GLY A 104 11.36 -24.16 -1.33
C GLY A 104 12.21 -23.85 -0.09
N GLU A 105 13.25 -24.63 0.17
CA GLU A 105 14.18 -24.39 1.27
C GLU A 105 14.95 -23.08 1.07
N GLN A 106 15.43 -22.81 -0.14
CA GLN A 106 16.16 -21.59 -0.44
C GLN A 106 15.26 -20.36 -0.36
N LEU A 107 14.03 -20.43 -0.89
CA LEU A 107 13.07 -19.33 -0.73
C LEU A 107 12.77 -19.05 0.75
N ALA A 108 12.58 -20.09 1.56
CA ALA A 108 12.37 -19.93 2.99
C ALA A 108 13.60 -19.31 3.69
N ARG A 109 14.82 -19.75 3.33
CA ARG A 109 16.08 -19.17 3.83
C ARG A 109 16.21 -17.70 3.44
N GLY A 110 15.93 -17.35 2.19
CA GLY A 110 15.93 -15.97 1.69
C GLY A 110 14.93 -15.09 2.45
N SER A 111 13.68 -15.57 2.58
CA SER A 111 12.63 -14.86 3.34
C SER A 111 13.02 -14.67 4.81
N ALA A 112 13.57 -15.69 5.47
CA ALA A 112 14.02 -15.59 6.86
C ALA A 112 15.19 -14.59 7.01
N ALA A 113 16.12 -14.56 6.05
CA ALA A 113 17.21 -13.59 6.04
C ALA A 113 16.72 -12.16 5.75
N GLY A 114 15.68 -12.01 4.91
CA GLY A 114 15.05 -10.73 4.57
C GLY A 114 14.13 -10.18 5.66
N ALA A 115 13.50 -11.03 6.49
CA ALA A 115 12.50 -10.61 7.47
C ALA A 115 12.97 -9.49 8.43
N PRO A 116 14.17 -9.54 9.04
CA PRO A 116 14.66 -8.44 9.89
C PRO A 116 14.78 -7.10 9.14
N TRP A 117 15.02 -7.13 7.83
CA TRP A 117 15.09 -5.94 6.99
C TRP A 117 13.71 -5.41 6.64
N HIS A 118 12.73 -6.28 6.37
CA HIS A 118 11.32 -5.90 6.22
C HIS A 118 10.75 -5.25 7.49
N ASP A 119 11.09 -5.79 8.66
CA ASP A 119 10.70 -5.22 9.95
C ASP A 119 11.28 -3.82 10.14
N ARG A 120 12.58 -3.66 9.85
CA ARG A 120 13.25 -2.34 9.88
C ARG A 120 12.63 -1.37 8.90
N ALA A 121 12.34 -1.77 7.66
CA ALA A 121 11.68 -0.93 6.67
C ALA A 121 10.29 -0.48 7.14
N THR A 122 9.54 -1.36 7.80
CA THR A 122 8.22 -1.07 8.35
C THR A 122 8.30 -0.05 9.49
N VAL A 123 9.21 -0.28 10.45
CA VAL A 123 9.46 0.66 11.56
C VAL A 123 9.92 2.00 11.02
N ALA A 124 10.91 2.01 10.12
CA ALA A 124 11.47 3.23 9.56
C ALA A 124 10.41 4.07 8.83
N ARG A 125 9.54 3.46 8.03
CA ARG A 125 8.44 4.15 7.31
C ARG A 125 7.42 4.77 8.26
N ALA A 126 7.09 4.10 9.37
CA ALA A 126 6.14 4.62 10.35
C ALA A 126 6.74 5.70 11.27
N ALA A 127 8.07 5.71 11.41
CA ALA A 127 8.73 6.46 12.47
C ALA A 127 8.52 7.99 12.43
N PRO A 128 8.55 8.68 11.27
CA PRO A 128 8.30 10.12 11.24
C PRO A 128 6.90 10.50 11.77
N GLY A 129 5.87 9.73 11.39
CA GLY A 129 4.51 9.93 11.90
C GLY A 129 4.42 9.68 13.40
N ALA A 130 5.09 8.63 13.89
CA ALA A 130 5.17 8.32 15.32
C ALA A 130 5.91 9.41 16.13
N VAL A 131 7.04 9.91 15.61
CA VAL A 131 7.79 11.03 16.24
C VAL A 131 6.93 12.28 16.32
N PHE A 132 6.26 12.63 15.23
CA PHE A 132 5.40 13.80 15.21
C PHE A 132 4.21 13.67 16.16
N ALA A 133 3.49 12.54 16.13
CA ALA A 133 2.40 12.29 17.07
C ALA A 133 2.87 12.39 18.53
N ALA A 134 4.01 11.78 18.88
CA ALA A 134 4.55 11.87 20.23
C ALA A 134 5.02 13.28 20.61
N ALA A 135 5.59 14.05 19.66
CA ALA A 135 5.91 15.47 19.89
C ALA A 135 4.64 16.30 20.15
N MET A 136 3.54 16.01 19.44
CA MET A 136 2.25 16.65 19.69
C MET A 136 1.70 16.26 21.08
N THR A 137 1.76 14.98 21.46
CA THR A 137 1.38 14.53 22.81
C THR A 137 2.19 15.24 23.89
N LEU A 138 3.51 15.34 23.75
CA LEU A 138 4.38 16.04 24.71
C LEU A 138 4.08 17.53 24.82
N GLY A 139 3.76 18.18 23.69
CA GLY A 139 3.47 19.62 23.66
C GLY A 139 2.09 19.97 24.22
N TRP A 140 1.11 19.08 24.07
CA TRP A 140 -0.30 19.43 24.18
C TRP A 140 -1.15 18.50 25.07
N ASP A 141 -0.83 17.21 25.19
CA ASP A 141 -1.61 16.29 26.01
C ASP A 141 -1.25 16.42 27.50
N ARG A 142 -2.24 16.82 28.31
CA ARG A 142 -2.09 17.04 29.75
C ARG A 142 -2.62 15.88 30.59
N ARG A 143 -3.09 14.79 29.98
CA ARG A 143 -3.55 13.60 30.72
C ARG A 143 -2.40 13.00 31.54
N ALA A 144 -2.72 12.46 32.71
CA ALA A 144 -1.76 11.70 33.50
C ALA A 144 -1.27 10.48 32.71
N GLY A 145 0.05 10.26 32.66
CA GLY A 145 0.66 9.15 31.91
C GLY A 145 1.00 9.46 30.44
N ALA A 146 0.34 10.42 29.79
CA ALA A 146 0.56 10.73 28.36
C ALA A 146 2.01 11.13 28.04
N ARG A 147 2.69 11.82 28.98
CA ARG A 147 4.12 12.15 28.85
C ARG A 147 5.00 10.91 28.86
N ALA A 148 4.72 9.92 29.72
CA ALA A 148 5.48 8.69 29.77
C ALA A 148 5.26 7.87 28.49
N GLU A 149 4.00 7.74 28.05
CA GLU A 149 3.65 7.08 26.78
C GLU A 149 4.37 7.72 25.59
N ALA A 150 4.41 9.05 25.52
CA ALA A 150 5.10 9.76 24.45
C ALA A 150 6.63 9.60 24.50
N VAL A 151 7.22 9.58 25.69
CA VAL A 151 8.66 9.31 25.88
C VAL A 151 9.00 7.89 25.43
N ASP A 152 8.19 6.90 25.82
CA ASP A 152 8.38 5.50 25.42
C ASP A 152 8.20 5.33 23.90
N ALA A 153 7.20 5.99 23.32
CA ALA A 153 6.97 5.98 21.88
C ALA A 153 8.15 6.59 21.10
N LEU A 154 8.72 7.71 21.58
CA LEU A 154 9.91 8.33 21.01
C LEU A 154 11.13 7.40 21.18
N ALA A 155 11.33 6.82 22.36
CA ALA A 155 12.43 5.89 22.63
C ALA A 155 12.42 4.68 21.68
N ALA A 156 11.23 4.23 21.25
CA ALA A 156 11.08 3.15 20.27
C ALA A 156 11.47 3.54 18.83
N GLN A 157 11.55 4.84 18.49
CA GLN A 157 11.85 5.31 17.12
C GLN A 157 13.36 5.44 16.79
N VAL A 158 14.20 4.59 17.37
CA VAL A 158 15.68 4.55 17.25
C VAL A 158 16.19 4.77 15.81
N ALA A 159 15.54 4.15 14.82
CA ALA A 159 15.95 4.26 13.42
C ALA A 159 15.78 5.69 12.84
N ALA A 160 14.70 6.39 13.19
CA ALA A 160 14.47 7.77 12.72
C ALA A 160 15.48 8.74 13.33
N TRP A 161 15.79 8.56 14.62
CA TRP A 161 16.75 9.37 15.35
C TRP A 161 18.16 9.28 14.75
N ALA A 162 18.59 8.07 14.40
CA ALA A 162 19.90 7.83 13.78
C ALA A 162 20.03 8.52 12.41
N GLU A 163 18.94 8.63 11.65
CA GLU A 163 18.95 9.30 10.34
C GLU A 163 18.95 10.82 10.42
N VAL A 164 18.18 11.39 11.34
CA VAL A 164 18.17 12.85 11.59
C VAL A 164 19.57 13.34 11.94
N GLN A 165 20.32 12.55 12.71
CA GLN A 165 21.70 12.88 13.09
C GLN A 165 22.70 12.87 11.94
N ARG A 166 22.45 12.07 10.90
CA ARG A 166 23.30 12.03 9.70
C ARG A 166 23.08 13.23 8.77
N LEU A 167 21.99 13.95 8.93
CA LEU A 167 21.72 15.13 8.12
C LEU A 167 22.65 16.29 8.55
N PRO A 168 23.20 17.06 7.58
CA PRO A 168 24.13 18.14 7.86
C PRO A 168 23.62 19.07 8.96
N ALA A 169 24.52 19.52 9.85
CA ALA A 169 24.23 20.38 10.99
C ALA A 169 23.89 21.82 10.58
N THR A 170 22.86 22.00 9.77
CA THR A 170 22.34 23.31 9.33
C THR A 170 21.22 23.82 10.25
N GLY A 171 21.11 23.28 11.47
CA GLY A 171 20.01 23.52 12.44
C GLY A 171 18.99 22.38 12.49
N ASP A 172 18.38 22.16 13.67
CA ASP A 172 17.51 21.00 13.91
C ASP A 172 16.20 21.03 13.12
N VAL A 173 15.59 22.21 12.94
CA VAL A 173 14.40 22.38 12.08
C VAL A 173 14.71 21.95 10.64
N THR A 174 15.86 22.34 10.12
CA THR A 174 16.28 21.96 8.76
C THR A 174 16.57 20.47 8.65
N ARG A 175 17.07 19.82 9.70
CA ARG A 175 17.26 18.36 9.72
C ARG A 175 15.92 17.63 9.67
N TRP A 176 14.95 18.01 10.48
CA TRP A 176 13.62 17.41 10.45
C TRP A 176 12.89 17.64 9.13
N ALA A 177 12.94 18.86 8.58
CA ALA A 177 12.33 19.16 7.29
C ALA A 177 12.94 18.33 6.16
N ARG A 178 14.28 18.17 6.15
CA ARG A 178 14.97 17.30 5.19
C ARG A 178 14.66 15.82 5.38
N LEU A 179 14.48 15.36 6.62
CA LEU A 179 14.02 14.01 6.88
C LEU A 179 12.62 13.84 6.24
N PHE A 180 11.65 14.64 6.64
CA PHE A 180 10.27 14.49 6.16
C PHE A 180 10.12 14.63 4.65
N ALA A 181 11.00 15.38 3.99
CA ALA A 181 11.04 15.52 2.54
C ALA A 181 11.64 14.31 1.78
N ARG A 182 12.23 13.31 2.46
CA ARG A 182 12.72 12.10 1.78
C ARG A 182 11.56 11.33 1.13
N PRO A 183 11.75 10.74 -0.07
CA PRO A 183 10.67 10.06 -0.79
C PRO A 183 9.86 9.05 0.04
N ARG A 184 10.53 8.19 0.84
CA ARG A 184 9.89 7.21 1.75
C ARG A 184 8.97 7.83 2.81
N TYR A 185 9.17 9.10 3.13
CA TYR A 185 8.41 9.80 4.17
C TYR A 185 7.45 10.81 3.59
N ALA A 186 7.83 11.49 2.51
CA ALA A 186 7.03 12.51 1.83
C ALA A 186 5.66 11.96 1.41
N LEU A 187 5.56 10.68 1.02
CA LEU A 187 4.28 10.04 0.72
C LEU A 187 3.41 9.81 1.96
N GLY A 188 3.97 9.83 3.16
CA GLY A 188 3.27 9.65 4.44
C GLY A 188 2.83 10.96 5.09
N TRP A 189 3.12 12.11 4.48
CA TRP A 189 2.71 13.42 4.98
C TRP A 189 1.64 14.04 4.08
N PRO A 190 0.48 14.45 4.64
CA PRO A 190 -0.54 15.16 3.88
C PRO A 190 -0.14 16.60 3.50
N TRP A 191 1.02 17.08 3.95
CA TRP A 191 1.42 18.48 3.89
C TRP A 191 2.58 18.71 2.93
N LEU A 192 2.49 19.79 2.14
CA LEU A 192 3.57 20.27 1.29
C LEU A 192 4.37 21.37 1.98
N GLU A 193 5.66 21.46 1.65
CA GLU A 193 6.61 22.55 1.96
C GLU A 193 6.42 23.26 3.31
N GLY A 194 5.52 24.25 3.37
CA GLY A 194 5.24 25.04 4.57
C GLY A 194 4.74 24.22 5.76
N GLY A 195 3.89 23.21 5.53
CA GLY A 195 3.40 22.34 6.62
C GLY A 195 4.46 21.36 7.12
N LEU A 196 5.37 20.91 6.25
CA LEU A 196 6.54 20.13 6.66
C LEU A 196 7.52 20.95 7.50
N GLY A 197 7.71 22.23 7.15
CA GLY A 197 8.51 23.17 7.94
C GLY A 197 7.92 23.42 9.32
N ALA A 198 6.59 23.58 9.41
CA ALA A 198 5.88 23.73 10.68
C ALA A 198 6.00 22.46 11.55
N ALA A 199 5.76 21.28 10.97
CA ALA A 199 5.93 20.00 11.67
C ALA A 199 7.36 19.83 12.18
N ALA A 200 8.35 20.14 11.36
CA ALA A 200 9.77 20.11 11.72
C ALA A 200 10.10 21.08 12.87
N ALA A 201 9.51 22.28 12.88
CA ALA A 201 9.71 23.26 13.95
C ALA A 201 9.12 22.77 15.28
N ILE A 202 7.94 22.15 15.26
CA ILE A 202 7.31 21.57 16.45
C ILE A 202 8.18 20.45 17.01
N VAL A 203 8.60 19.50 16.17
CA VAL A 203 9.42 18.37 16.62
C VAL A 203 10.76 18.85 17.17
N ALA A 204 11.42 19.81 16.50
CA ALA A 204 12.66 20.40 17.00
C ALA A 204 12.46 21.12 18.35
N ALA A 205 11.34 21.82 18.56
CA ALA A 205 11.09 22.51 19.82
C ALA A 205 10.86 21.55 21.00
N VAL A 206 10.34 20.34 20.74
CA VAL A 206 9.92 19.39 21.77
C VAL A 206 10.97 18.30 22.03
N VAL A 207 11.70 17.87 20.99
CA VAL A 207 12.55 16.67 21.04
C VAL A 207 14.03 16.94 20.77
N SER A 208 14.47 18.20 20.74
CA SER A 208 15.90 18.54 20.62
C SER A 208 16.64 18.59 21.97
N PRO A 209 17.89 18.09 22.03
CA PRO A 209 18.61 17.42 20.95
C PRO A 209 18.20 15.94 20.78
N PRO A 210 18.26 15.38 19.55
CA PRO A 210 17.97 13.97 19.32
C PRO A 210 18.95 13.06 20.10
N PRO A 211 18.51 11.94 20.67
CA PRO A 211 19.36 11.06 21.48
C PRO A 211 20.47 10.43 20.65
N ALA A 212 21.73 10.56 21.07
CA ALA A 212 22.89 10.00 20.36
C ALA A 212 22.75 8.48 20.19
N LEU A 213 22.75 8.01 18.93
CA LEU A 213 22.56 6.60 18.61
C LEU A 213 23.65 6.10 17.69
N ALA A 214 23.97 4.82 17.82
CA ALA A 214 24.90 4.16 16.91
C ALA A 214 24.32 4.20 15.48
N PRO A 215 25.12 4.58 14.47
CA PRO A 215 24.66 4.58 13.10
C PRO A 215 24.23 3.17 12.68
N VAL A 216 23.01 3.03 12.16
CA VAL A 216 22.60 1.79 11.47
C VAL A 216 23.24 1.80 10.08
N GLU A 217 24.37 1.15 9.90
CA GLU A 217 25.01 1.02 8.59
C GLU A 217 24.10 0.22 7.65
N VAL A 218 23.59 0.89 6.62
CA VAL A 218 22.91 0.27 5.50
C VAL A 218 23.54 0.85 4.23
N GLY A 219 23.88 -0.03 3.29
CA GLY A 219 24.40 0.38 1.99
C GLY A 219 23.41 1.26 1.23
N SER A 220 23.90 1.91 0.17
CA SER A 220 23.03 2.68 -0.73
C SER A 220 22.05 1.75 -1.44
N ALA A 221 20.75 2.08 -1.39
CA ALA A 221 19.71 1.34 -2.11
C ALA A 221 20.03 1.20 -3.61
N SER A 222 20.52 2.27 -4.23
CA SER A 222 20.88 2.26 -5.65
C SER A 222 22.08 1.34 -5.94
N MET A 223 23.05 1.25 -5.03
CA MET A 223 24.18 0.32 -5.18
C MET A 223 23.73 -1.13 -5.03
N THR A 224 22.86 -1.41 -4.06
CA THR A 224 22.28 -2.75 -3.86
C THR A 224 21.45 -3.17 -5.07
N LEU A 225 20.58 -2.29 -5.58
CA LEU A 225 19.81 -2.56 -6.80
C LEU A 225 20.72 -2.82 -8.01
N ALA A 226 21.75 -1.99 -8.22
CA ALA A 226 22.70 -2.20 -9.32
C ALA A 226 23.42 -3.56 -9.21
N ALA A 227 23.77 -3.98 -8.00
CA ALA A 227 24.35 -5.31 -7.76
C ALA A 227 23.36 -6.44 -8.07
N MET A 228 22.09 -6.30 -7.69
CA MET A 228 21.03 -7.26 -8.03
C MET A 228 20.82 -7.37 -9.54
N GLU A 229 20.73 -6.23 -10.24
CA GLU A 229 20.55 -6.18 -11.69
C GLU A 229 21.73 -6.83 -12.43
N GLU A 230 22.94 -6.62 -11.92
CA GLU A 230 24.15 -7.26 -12.44
C GLU A 230 24.15 -8.77 -12.20
N GLN A 231 23.73 -9.25 -11.03
CA GLN A 231 23.58 -10.68 -10.76
C GLN A 231 22.55 -11.33 -11.70
N ALA A 232 21.37 -10.70 -11.86
CA ALA A 232 20.34 -11.17 -12.78
C ALA A 232 20.83 -11.17 -14.24
N ARG A 233 21.59 -10.15 -14.65
CA ARG A 233 22.21 -10.08 -15.99
C ARG A 233 23.20 -11.22 -16.21
N ARG A 234 24.04 -11.56 -15.23
CA ARG A 234 24.96 -12.71 -15.30
C ARG A 234 24.21 -14.03 -15.39
N TRP A 235 23.16 -14.21 -14.60
CA TRP A 235 22.30 -15.38 -14.68
C TRP A 235 21.69 -15.52 -16.08
N ARG A 236 21.10 -14.45 -16.64
CA ARG A 236 20.55 -14.47 -18.02
C ARG A 236 21.60 -14.87 -19.06
N ALA A 237 22.82 -14.35 -18.95
CA ALA A 237 23.90 -14.68 -19.87
C ALA A 237 24.34 -16.15 -19.77
N GLY A 238 24.25 -16.75 -18.58
CA GLY A 238 24.59 -18.15 -18.34
C GLY A 238 23.48 -19.16 -18.66
N LEU A 239 22.25 -18.73 -18.97
CA LEU A 239 21.10 -19.62 -19.17
C LEU A 239 21.30 -20.67 -20.27
N ALA A 240 22.01 -20.32 -21.35
CA ALA A 240 22.29 -21.24 -22.45
C ALA A 240 23.19 -22.42 -22.02
N GLU A 241 24.03 -22.21 -21.01
CA GLU A 241 24.98 -23.19 -20.48
C GLU A 241 24.47 -23.87 -19.20
N ALA A 242 23.34 -23.40 -18.67
CA ALA A 242 22.75 -23.90 -17.42
C ALA A 242 22.40 -25.38 -17.56
N ARG A 243 23.03 -26.21 -16.71
CA ARG A 243 22.73 -27.62 -16.61
C ARG A 243 21.48 -27.80 -15.74
N PRO A 244 20.41 -28.40 -16.26
CA PRO A 244 19.21 -28.65 -15.47
C PRO A 244 19.55 -29.59 -14.31
N GLY A 245 18.93 -29.34 -13.16
CA GLY A 245 18.87 -30.35 -12.10
C GLY A 245 18.00 -31.54 -12.53
N PRO A 246 18.00 -32.62 -11.74
CA PRO A 246 17.15 -33.77 -12.03
C PRO A 246 15.68 -33.38 -11.99
N VAL A 247 14.93 -34.06 -12.85
CA VAL A 247 13.47 -33.99 -12.96
C VAL A 247 12.85 -34.26 -11.57
N ALA A 248 11.86 -33.44 -11.19
CA ALA A 248 11.33 -33.43 -9.82
C ALA A 248 10.48 -34.66 -9.47
N GLY A 249 10.10 -35.48 -10.46
CA GLY A 249 9.34 -36.70 -10.28
C GLY A 249 8.70 -37.20 -11.58
N ASP A 250 7.63 -37.97 -11.45
CA ASP A 250 6.84 -38.49 -12.57
C ASP A 250 6.26 -37.37 -13.44
N GLU A 251 5.87 -37.70 -14.68
CA GLU A 251 5.27 -36.72 -15.58
C GLU A 251 3.95 -36.21 -15.01
N PRO A 252 3.79 -34.88 -14.87
CA PRO A 252 2.54 -34.32 -14.37
C PRO A 252 1.40 -34.66 -15.34
N THR A 253 0.27 -35.05 -14.79
CA THR A 253 -0.95 -35.36 -15.56
C THR A 253 -1.96 -34.22 -15.43
N ALA A 254 -2.85 -34.07 -16.43
CA ALA A 254 -3.96 -33.12 -16.33
C ALA A 254 -4.82 -33.38 -15.08
N ALA A 255 -5.07 -34.66 -14.75
CA ALA A 255 -5.78 -35.05 -13.53
C ALA A 255 -5.03 -34.63 -12.25
N GLY A 256 -3.71 -34.82 -12.20
CA GLY A 256 -2.88 -34.40 -11.07
C GLY A 256 -2.91 -32.88 -10.87
N LEU A 257 -2.83 -32.09 -11.95
CA LEU A 257 -2.98 -30.64 -11.86
C LEU A 257 -4.38 -30.23 -11.36
N ARG A 258 -5.45 -30.80 -11.89
CA ARG A 258 -6.81 -30.53 -11.40
C ARG A 258 -6.94 -30.88 -9.91
N ALA A 259 -6.39 -32.01 -9.49
CA ALA A 259 -6.39 -32.42 -8.09
C ALA A 259 -5.62 -31.45 -7.19
N ALA A 260 -4.51 -30.87 -7.65
CA ALA A 260 -3.74 -29.89 -6.89
C ALA A 260 -4.53 -28.58 -6.63
N TYR A 261 -5.39 -28.17 -7.55
CA TYR A 261 -6.19 -26.94 -7.43
C TYR A 261 -7.63 -27.17 -6.91
N ALA A 262 -8.12 -28.42 -6.92
CA ALA A 262 -9.45 -28.78 -6.42
C ALA A 262 -9.75 -28.30 -4.98
N PRO A 263 -8.80 -28.35 -4.01
CA PRO A 263 -9.06 -27.84 -2.66
C PRO A 263 -9.46 -26.36 -2.62
N LEU A 264 -8.95 -25.54 -3.55
CA LEU A 264 -9.31 -24.11 -3.63
C LEU A 264 -10.78 -23.91 -4.02
N ALA A 265 -11.29 -24.77 -4.92
CA ALA A 265 -12.68 -24.75 -5.38
C ALA A 265 -13.69 -25.25 -4.33
N THR A 266 -13.21 -25.81 -3.22
CA THR A 266 -14.01 -26.32 -2.11
C THR A 266 -13.68 -25.67 -0.76
N LEU A 267 -12.92 -24.57 -0.74
CA LEU A 267 -12.60 -23.85 0.49
C LEU A 267 -13.89 -23.54 1.27
N PRO A 268 -13.97 -23.74 2.59
CA PRO A 268 -15.17 -23.46 3.37
C PRO A 268 -15.31 -21.97 3.75
N GLY A 269 -16.54 -21.50 4.00
CA GLY A 269 -16.82 -20.17 4.56
C GLY A 269 -17.36 -19.14 3.56
N ASP A 270 -18.08 -18.13 4.05
CA ASP A 270 -18.76 -17.13 3.20
C ASP A 270 -18.03 -15.78 3.17
N ASP A 271 -16.78 -15.74 3.65
CA ASP A 271 -15.93 -14.57 3.53
C ASP A 271 -15.79 -14.18 2.03
N PRO A 272 -15.91 -12.89 1.66
CA PRO A 272 -15.84 -12.46 0.27
C PRO A 272 -14.55 -12.87 -0.46
N VAL A 273 -13.41 -12.86 0.24
CA VAL A 273 -12.11 -13.25 -0.31
C VAL A 273 -12.09 -14.75 -0.60
N VAL A 274 -12.54 -15.55 0.37
CA VAL A 274 -12.65 -17.01 0.20
C VAL A 274 -13.63 -17.37 -0.93
N SER A 275 -14.78 -16.68 -0.98
CA SER A 275 -15.80 -16.90 -2.00
C SER A 275 -15.30 -16.56 -3.41
N ALA A 276 -14.57 -15.45 -3.56
CA ALA A 276 -13.97 -15.07 -4.84
C ALA A 276 -12.88 -16.05 -5.29
N LEU A 277 -11.99 -16.46 -4.37
CA LEU A 277 -10.96 -17.46 -4.65
C LEU A 277 -11.59 -18.80 -5.06
N ARG A 278 -12.64 -19.23 -4.35
CA ARG A 278 -13.41 -20.44 -4.68
C ARG A 278 -14.03 -20.34 -6.07
N ALA A 279 -14.68 -19.22 -6.39
CA ALA A 279 -15.31 -19.01 -7.70
C ALA A 279 -14.28 -18.99 -8.84
N ALA A 280 -13.14 -18.34 -8.65
CA ALA A 280 -12.06 -18.32 -9.64
C ALA A 280 -11.45 -19.73 -9.85
N ALA A 281 -11.25 -20.49 -8.77
CA ALA A 281 -10.78 -21.88 -8.86
C ALA A 281 -11.81 -22.78 -9.57
N GLN A 282 -13.10 -22.61 -9.29
CA GLN A 282 -14.17 -23.35 -9.97
C GLN A 282 -14.22 -23.02 -11.47
N ALA A 283 -14.13 -21.74 -11.84
CA ALA A 283 -14.08 -21.31 -13.23
C ALA A 283 -12.85 -21.89 -13.95
N MET A 284 -11.68 -21.86 -13.30
CA MET A 284 -10.46 -22.45 -13.85
C MET A 284 -10.58 -23.97 -14.05
N LEU A 285 -11.11 -24.70 -13.05
CA LEU A 285 -11.26 -26.16 -13.13
C LEU A 285 -12.34 -26.63 -14.11
N ALA A 286 -13.34 -25.79 -14.39
CA ALA A 286 -14.35 -26.06 -15.42
C ALA A 286 -13.77 -25.99 -16.85
N GLU A 287 -12.62 -25.34 -17.01
CA GLU A 287 -11.98 -25.13 -18.30
C GLU A 287 -11.01 -26.26 -18.66
N GLY A 288 -10.97 -26.59 -19.96
CA GLY A 288 -10.07 -27.62 -20.49
C GLY A 288 -10.46 -29.05 -20.09
N GLY A 289 -11.76 -29.36 -19.99
CA GLY A 289 -12.27 -30.70 -19.65
C GLY A 289 -11.74 -31.82 -20.55
N ASP A 290 -11.63 -31.56 -21.85
CA ASP A 290 -11.15 -32.53 -22.86
C ASP A 290 -9.61 -32.57 -22.98
N VAL A 291 -8.89 -31.82 -22.15
CA VAL A 291 -7.43 -31.76 -22.24
C VAL A 291 -6.79 -32.90 -21.44
N GLU A 292 -6.03 -33.72 -22.14
CA GLU A 292 -5.42 -34.95 -21.62
C GLU A 292 -4.04 -34.72 -20.98
N THR A 293 -3.30 -33.70 -21.43
CA THR A 293 -1.93 -33.42 -20.95
C THR A 293 -1.91 -32.29 -19.92
N ALA A 294 -0.98 -32.34 -18.97
CA ALA A 294 -0.82 -31.27 -17.98
C ALA A 294 -0.48 -29.93 -18.64
N GLN A 295 0.43 -29.93 -19.60
CA GLN A 295 0.86 -28.74 -20.32
C GLN A 295 -0.25 -28.17 -21.20
N GLY A 296 -1.08 -29.02 -21.80
CA GLY A 296 -2.23 -28.56 -22.55
C GLY A 296 -3.21 -27.81 -21.66
N LEU A 297 -3.44 -28.32 -20.44
CA LEU A 297 -4.34 -27.71 -19.47
C LEU A 297 -3.78 -26.35 -19.01
N LEU A 298 -2.49 -26.29 -18.68
CA LEU A 298 -1.80 -25.04 -18.33
C LEU A 298 -1.82 -24.02 -19.48
N ALA A 299 -1.68 -24.47 -20.73
CA ALA A 299 -1.79 -23.61 -21.89
C ALA A 299 -3.18 -22.98 -21.98
N VAL A 300 -4.26 -23.78 -21.84
CA VAL A 300 -5.63 -23.25 -21.84
C VAL A 300 -5.84 -22.26 -20.70
N TRP A 301 -5.37 -22.57 -19.49
CA TRP A 301 -5.51 -21.68 -18.34
C TRP A 301 -4.72 -20.37 -18.51
N THR A 302 -3.56 -20.42 -19.16
CA THR A 302 -2.75 -19.22 -19.44
C THR A 302 -3.36 -18.37 -20.55
N GLU A 303 -3.77 -18.99 -21.66
CA GLU A 303 -4.36 -18.28 -22.81
C GLU A 303 -5.66 -17.53 -22.46
N ARG A 304 -6.37 -18.02 -21.44
CA ARG A 304 -7.60 -17.43 -20.91
C ARG A 304 -7.37 -16.59 -19.65
N ASP A 305 -6.13 -16.33 -19.29
CA ASP A 305 -5.74 -15.54 -18.11
C ASP A 305 -6.28 -16.08 -16.77
N LEU A 306 -6.71 -17.36 -16.71
CA LEU A 306 -7.37 -17.97 -15.55
C LEU A 306 -6.42 -18.12 -14.35
N LEU A 307 -5.12 -18.32 -14.61
CA LEU A 307 -4.10 -18.33 -13.55
C LEU A 307 -3.91 -16.94 -12.94
N ALA A 308 -3.94 -15.88 -13.76
CA ALA A 308 -3.86 -14.51 -13.29
C ALA A 308 -5.14 -14.10 -12.54
N ASP A 309 -6.31 -14.51 -13.06
CA ASP A 309 -7.60 -14.29 -12.39
C ASP A 309 -7.69 -15.00 -11.04
N LEU A 310 -7.19 -16.24 -10.94
CA LEU A 310 -7.10 -16.96 -9.67
C LEU A 310 -6.23 -16.20 -8.65
N ALA A 311 -5.08 -15.68 -9.08
CA ALA A 311 -4.20 -14.88 -8.23
C ALA A 311 -4.81 -13.52 -7.85
N ALA A 312 -5.52 -12.86 -8.77
CA ALA A 312 -6.12 -11.56 -8.57
C ALA A 312 -7.43 -11.61 -7.76
N ALA A 313 -8.13 -12.75 -7.74
CA ALA A 313 -9.41 -12.94 -7.07
C ALA A 313 -9.47 -12.42 -5.62
N PRO A 314 -8.54 -12.80 -4.71
CA PRO A 314 -8.57 -12.29 -3.34
C PRO A 314 -8.39 -10.76 -3.26
N VAL A 315 -7.58 -10.19 -4.14
CA VAL A 315 -7.28 -8.75 -4.17
C VAL A 315 -8.48 -7.96 -4.69
N ARG A 316 -9.14 -8.45 -5.76
CA ARG A 316 -10.39 -7.87 -6.27
C ARG A 316 -11.49 -7.93 -5.22
N ALA A 317 -11.60 -9.04 -4.49
CA ALA A 317 -12.60 -9.21 -3.44
C ALA A 317 -12.40 -8.20 -2.30
N ASP A 318 -11.18 -7.99 -1.82
CA ASP A 318 -10.91 -6.99 -0.79
C ASP A 318 -11.14 -5.55 -1.28
N ALA A 319 -10.80 -5.25 -2.55
CA ALA A 319 -11.11 -3.95 -3.16
C ALA A 319 -12.63 -3.72 -3.25
N HIS A 320 -13.41 -4.73 -3.66
CA HIS A 320 -14.87 -4.66 -3.66
C HIS A 320 -15.45 -4.55 -2.25
N ALA A 321 -14.91 -5.28 -1.27
CA ALA A 321 -15.31 -5.16 0.12
C ALA A 321 -15.02 -3.76 0.66
N THR A 322 -13.89 -3.17 0.28
CA THR A 322 -13.56 -1.77 0.56
C THR A 322 -14.61 -0.85 -0.05
N LEU A 323 -14.96 -1.01 -1.33
CA LEU A 323 -16.00 -0.19 -1.97
C LEU A 323 -17.36 -0.33 -1.28
N ALA A 324 -17.76 -1.54 -0.91
CA ALA A 324 -19.00 -1.81 -0.19
C ALA A 324 -19.01 -1.12 1.19
N ARG A 325 -17.90 -1.23 1.94
CA ARG A 325 -17.72 -0.49 3.20
C ARG A 325 -17.84 1.02 2.96
N THR A 326 -17.19 1.54 1.92
CA THR A 326 -17.23 2.99 1.60
C THR A 326 -18.60 3.48 1.11
N ALA A 327 -19.47 2.59 0.64
CA ALA A 327 -20.84 2.95 0.27
C ALA A 327 -21.71 3.18 1.51
N VAL A 328 -21.40 2.50 2.62
CA VAL A 328 -22.05 2.70 3.93
C VAL A 328 -21.38 3.86 4.69
N TRP A 329 -20.05 3.94 4.59
CA TRP A 329 -19.19 4.93 5.25
C TRP A 329 -18.30 5.65 4.24
N PRO A 330 -18.77 6.77 3.64
CA PRO A 330 -18.07 7.46 2.56
C PRO A 330 -16.61 7.80 2.89
N ASP A 331 -15.69 7.08 2.25
CA ASP A 331 -14.27 7.42 2.21
C ASP A 331 -13.86 7.54 0.73
N PRO A 332 -13.86 8.77 0.17
CA PRO A 332 -13.62 8.97 -1.25
C PRO A 332 -12.19 8.60 -1.67
N ILE A 333 -11.21 8.61 -0.75
CA ILE A 333 -9.82 8.26 -1.04
C ILE A 333 -9.70 6.74 -1.14
N ARG A 334 -10.16 6.01 -0.12
CA ARG A 334 -10.22 4.54 -0.19
C ARG A 334 -11.04 4.05 -1.36
N ALA A 335 -12.15 4.71 -1.66
CA ALA A 335 -12.98 4.35 -2.81
C ALA A 335 -12.27 4.61 -4.15
N ALA A 336 -11.53 5.72 -4.29
CA ALA A 336 -10.74 6.00 -5.48
C ALA A 336 -9.58 4.98 -5.63
N GLY A 337 -8.87 4.69 -4.53
CA GLY A 337 -7.81 3.69 -4.48
C GLY A 337 -8.30 2.29 -4.87
N ALA A 338 -9.41 1.84 -4.28
CA ALA A 338 -10.01 0.55 -4.62
C ALA A 338 -10.48 0.47 -6.09
N ARG A 339 -11.01 1.55 -6.67
CA ARG A 339 -11.36 1.59 -8.10
C ARG A 339 -10.13 1.56 -9.00
N ALA A 340 -9.08 2.30 -8.65
CA ALA A 340 -7.81 2.28 -9.39
C ALA A 340 -7.19 0.88 -9.36
N LEU A 341 -7.18 0.22 -8.19
CA LEU A 341 -6.72 -1.16 -8.03
C LEU A 341 -7.50 -2.13 -8.94
N LEU A 342 -8.83 -2.04 -8.95
CA LEU A 342 -9.67 -2.88 -9.82
C LEU A 342 -9.42 -2.62 -11.30
N ALA A 343 -9.18 -1.36 -11.69
CA ALA A 343 -8.84 -1.01 -13.06
C ALA A 343 -7.48 -1.60 -13.47
N ASP A 344 -6.45 -1.46 -12.63
CA ASP A 344 -5.12 -2.00 -12.90
C ASP A 344 -5.16 -3.55 -12.99
N LEU A 345 -5.89 -4.21 -12.08
CA LEU A 345 -6.09 -5.67 -12.09
C LEU A 345 -6.91 -6.18 -13.29
N SER A 346 -7.52 -5.32 -14.10
CA SER A 346 -8.23 -5.75 -15.30
C SER A 346 -7.29 -5.99 -16.49
N GLY A 347 -6.08 -5.44 -16.45
CA GLY A 347 -5.07 -5.58 -17.51
C GLY A 347 -3.98 -6.61 -17.23
N VAL A 348 -3.94 -7.18 -16.01
CA VAL A 348 -2.88 -8.13 -15.61
C VAL A 348 -3.07 -9.50 -16.27
N ARG A 349 -1.98 -10.08 -16.73
CA ARG A 349 -1.92 -11.37 -17.41
C ARG A 349 -1.03 -12.39 -16.72
N THR A 350 -0.23 -11.94 -15.75
CA THR A 350 0.70 -12.81 -15.02
C THR A 350 0.55 -12.64 -13.50
N GLY A 351 0.91 -13.68 -12.74
CA GLY A 351 0.96 -13.58 -11.28
C GLY A 351 1.95 -12.52 -10.78
N CYS A 352 3.05 -12.30 -11.51
CA CYS A 352 4.02 -11.24 -11.20
C CYS A 352 3.39 -9.85 -11.29
N GLU A 353 2.58 -9.59 -12.32
CA GLU A 353 1.84 -8.33 -12.44
C GLU A 353 0.80 -8.15 -11.34
N VAL A 354 0.07 -9.21 -10.98
CA VAL A 354 -0.85 -9.19 -9.84
C VAL A 354 -0.11 -8.77 -8.57
N ASP A 355 1.01 -9.43 -8.25
CA ASP A 355 1.83 -9.10 -7.09
C ASP A 355 2.25 -7.62 -7.11
N LEU A 356 2.75 -7.12 -8.24
CA LEU A 356 3.22 -5.73 -8.41
C LEU A 356 2.10 -4.72 -8.16
N VAL A 357 0.95 -4.92 -8.79
CA VAL A 357 -0.23 -4.06 -8.60
C VAL A 357 -0.68 -4.12 -7.14
N SER A 358 -0.80 -5.32 -6.55
CA SER A 358 -1.22 -5.48 -5.16
C SER A 358 -0.30 -4.79 -4.16
N MET A 359 1.02 -4.85 -4.35
CA MET A 359 1.94 -4.18 -3.43
C MET A 359 1.96 -2.68 -3.60
N PHE A 360 1.87 -2.18 -4.83
CA PHE A 360 1.77 -0.73 -5.07
C PHE A 360 0.56 -0.17 -4.34
N HIS A 361 -0.62 -0.75 -4.54
CA HIS A 361 -1.85 -0.33 -3.87
C HIS A 361 -1.81 -0.57 -2.35
N GLY A 362 -1.22 -1.68 -1.89
CA GLY A 362 -1.01 -1.94 -0.48
C GLY A 362 -0.05 -0.92 0.18
N ALA A 363 0.96 -0.45 -0.55
CA ALA A 363 1.81 0.64 -0.10
C ALA A 363 0.99 1.94 -0.02
N CYS A 364 0.20 2.28 -1.04
CA CYS A 364 -0.68 3.45 -1.00
C CYS A 364 -1.64 3.44 0.20
N ALA A 365 -2.28 2.30 0.47
CA ALA A 365 -3.19 2.15 1.61
C ALA A 365 -2.49 2.32 2.98
N ARG A 366 -1.24 1.83 3.13
CA ARG A 366 -0.45 2.06 4.35
C ARG A 366 -0.06 3.54 4.52
N HIS A 367 0.24 4.23 3.42
CA HIS A 367 0.51 5.66 3.46
C HIS A 367 -0.74 6.44 3.87
N GLU A 368 -1.90 6.09 3.32
CA GLU A 368 -3.17 6.66 3.73
C GLU A 368 -3.47 6.45 5.22
N ALA A 369 -3.27 5.24 5.75
CA ALA A 369 -3.42 4.99 7.18
C ALA A 369 -2.48 5.86 8.03
N THR A 370 -1.25 6.09 7.55
CA THR A 370 -0.28 6.99 8.20
C THR A 370 -0.78 8.44 8.16
N TRP A 371 -1.35 8.89 7.04
CA TRP A 371 -1.94 10.22 6.91
C TRP A 371 -3.07 10.43 7.90
N THR A 372 -4.00 9.47 7.98
CA THR A 372 -5.12 9.53 8.91
C THR A 372 -4.61 9.67 10.33
N ARG A 373 -3.58 8.91 10.71
CA ARG A 373 -2.97 9.00 12.04
C ARG A 373 -2.31 10.36 12.30
N VAL A 374 -1.49 10.84 11.37
CA VAL A 374 -0.80 12.15 11.48
C VAL A 374 -1.79 13.31 11.52
N PHE A 375 -2.89 13.21 10.79
CA PHE A 375 -3.95 14.20 10.77
C PHE A 375 -4.78 14.17 12.06
N ALA A 376 -5.20 12.99 12.51
CA ALA A 376 -6.00 12.77 13.72
C ALA A 376 -5.22 13.08 15.00
N ASP A 377 -4.14 12.34 15.22
CA ASP A 377 -3.34 12.35 16.45
C ASP A 377 -2.35 13.52 16.49
N GLY A 378 -2.23 14.26 15.39
CA GLY A 378 -1.23 15.29 15.20
C GLY A 378 -1.84 16.66 14.94
N ALA A 379 -2.29 16.93 13.71
CA ALA A 379 -2.79 18.27 13.35
C ALA A 379 -4.05 18.68 14.13
N LEU A 380 -4.92 17.73 14.46
CA LEU A 380 -6.12 18.00 15.26
C LEU A 380 -5.90 17.81 16.77
N ALA A 381 -4.79 17.22 17.21
CA ALA A 381 -4.53 16.97 18.64
C ALA A 381 -4.51 18.25 19.50
N PRO A 382 -3.95 19.40 19.07
CA PRO A 382 -4.07 20.65 19.83
C PRO A 382 -5.51 21.13 19.98
N ILE A 383 -6.34 20.92 18.95
CA ILE A 383 -7.77 21.27 18.99
C ILE A 383 -8.50 20.31 19.91
N ALA A 384 -8.26 19.00 19.79
CA ALA A 384 -8.82 17.99 20.68
C ALA A 384 -8.40 18.22 22.15
N ALA A 385 -7.13 18.48 22.41
CA ALA A 385 -6.59 18.79 23.72
C ALA A 385 -7.14 20.12 24.28
N ALA A 386 -7.32 21.15 23.45
CA ALA A 386 -7.93 22.40 23.87
C ALA A 386 -9.44 22.27 24.12
N CYS A 387 -10.13 21.41 23.37
CA CYS A 387 -11.50 20.99 23.65
C CYS A 387 -11.56 20.22 24.98
N LEU A 388 -10.66 19.28 25.23
CA LEU A 388 -10.58 18.55 26.50
C LEU A 388 -10.18 19.45 27.68
N ALA A 389 -9.32 20.44 27.47
CA ALA A 389 -8.85 21.39 28.48
C ALA A 389 -9.84 22.54 28.74
N GLY A 390 -10.68 22.91 27.76
CA GLY A 390 -11.78 23.87 27.88
C GLY A 390 -12.86 23.49 28.90
N CYS A 391 -12.68 22.33 29.55
CA CYS A 391 -13.33 21.93 30.78
C CYS A 391 -12.91 22.79 32.00
N GLU A 392 -11.85 23.61 31.88
CA GLU A 392 -11.44 24.63 32.86
C GLU A 392 -11.40 26.04 32.22
N PRO A 393 -12.01 27.07 32.84
CA PRO A 393 -12.06 28.44 32.31
C PRO A 393 -10.69 29.08 32.02
N ALA A 394 -9.63 28.62 32.69
CA ALA A 394 -8.26 29.12 32.51
C ALA A 394 -7.59 28.62 31.21
N ALA A 395 -8.14 27.59 30.55
CA ALA A 395 -7.54 26.95 29.38
C ALA A 395 -8.04 27.47 28.03
N ALA A 396 -9.03 28.39 28.01
CA ALA A 396 -9.63 28.93 26.78
C ALA A 396 -8.63 29.61 25.82
N GLY A 397 -7.50 30.11 26.32
CA GLY A 397 -6.40 30.63 25.50
C GLY A 397 -5.65 29.57 24.69
N GLY A 398 -5.70 28.30 25.11
CA GLY A 398 -5.04 27.18 24.43
C GLY A 398 -5.67 26.84 23.08
N ALA A 399 -6.99 26.94 22.95
CA ALA A 399 -7.71 26.70 21.69
C ALA A 399 -7.36 27.74 20.62
N ALA A 400 -7.28 29.01 21.02
CA ALA A 400 -6.89 30.11 20.13
C ALA A 400 -5.43 30.01 19.67
N ALA A 401 -4.54 29.44 20.49
CA ALA A 401 -3.13 29.20 20.16
C ALA A 401 -2.91 27.91 19.35
N ALA A 402 -3.74 26.88 19.55
CA ALA A 402 -3.74 25.63 18.79
C ALA A 402 -4.17 25.81 17.33
N TRP A 403 -5.02 26.81 17.07
CA TRP A 403 -5.66 27.02 15.77
C TRP A 403 -4.71 27.46 14.64
N PRO A 404 -3.82 28.46 14.84
CA PRO A 404 -2.79 28.80 13.85
C PRO A 404 -1.86 27.62 13.51
N LEU A 405 -1.61 26.74 14.48
CA LEU A 405 -0.75 25.57 14.31
C LEU A 405 -1.42 24.49 13.46
N ALA A 406 -2.68 24.15 13.76
CA ALA A 406 -3.48 23.25 12.95
C ALA A 406 -3.61 23.79 11.51
N ARG A 407 -3.82 25.09 11.34
CA ARG A 407 -3.85 25.76 10.03
C ARG A 407 -2.50 25.70 9.31
N ALA A 408 -1.38 25.90 10.01
CA ALA A 408 -0.04 25.81 9.41
C ALA A 408 0.27 24.38 8.95
N LEU A 409 -0.19 23.37 9.69
CA LEU A 409 -0.04 21.96 9.35
C LEU A 409 -0.93 21.62 8.16
N VAL A 410 -2.24 21.85 8.24
CA VAL A 410 -3.21 21.47 7.19
C VAL A 410 -3.07 22.29 5.89
N GLY A 411 -2.46 23.47 5.96
CA GLY A 411 -2.29 24.37 4.83
C GLY A 411 -3.33 25.50 4.79
N ALA A 412 -3.08 26.51 3.95
CA ALA A 412 -3.85 27.76 3.95
C ALA A 412 -5.20 27.69 3.22
N ASP A 413 -5.50 26.61 2.50
CA ASP A 413 -6.72 26.51 1.69
C ASP A 413 -7.92 26.05 2.54
N PRO A 414 -8.89 26.94 2.88
CA PRO A 414 -10.09 26.57 3.62
C PRO A 414 -10.99 25.55 2.88
N GLY A 415 -10.73 25.26 1.59
CA GLY A 415 -11.44 24.22 0.83
C GLY A 415 -11.30 22.82 1.42
N TYR A 416 -10.30 22.54 2.26
CA TYR A 416 -10.24 21.26 2.97
C TYR A 416 -11.33 21.12 4.06
N LEU A 417 -11.90 22.22 4.58
CA LEU A 417 -13.05 22.15 5.49
C LEU A 417 -14.34 21.75 4.77
N ASP A 418 -14.38 21.98 3.47
CA ASP A 418 -15.43 21.51 2.57
C ASP A 418 -15.13 20.09 2.03
N TRP A 419 -14.00 19.51 2.44
CA TRP A 419 -13.69 18.12 2.16
C TRP A 419 -14.65 17.21 2.95
N PRO A 420 -15.24 16.18 2.32
CA PRO A 420 -16.29 15.38 2.95
C PRO A 420 -15.90 14.85 4.33
N LEU A 421 -14.66 14.37 4.50
CA LEU A 421 -14.16 13.85 5.76
C LEU A 421 -14.08 14.92 6.87
N CYS A 422 -13.58 16.12 6.54
CA CYS A 422 -13.51 17.22 7.51
C CYS A 422 -14.89 17.81 7.81
N ALA A 423 -15.76 17.94 6.81
CA ALA A 423 -17.14 18.37 6.98
C ALA A 423 -17.97 17.35 7.80
N GLU A 424 -17.69 16.06 7.67
CA GLU A 424 -18.31 14.98 8.44
C GLU A 424 -17.75 14.90 9.85
N VAL A 425 -16.44 15.06 10.07
CA VAL A 425 -15.83 15.22 11.40
C VAL A 425 -16.45 16.40 12.13
N VAL A 426 -16.51 17.57 11.48
CA VAL A 426 -17.14 18.78 12.00
C VAL A 426 -18.63 18.58 12.28
N ALA A 427 -19.35 17.88 11.40
CA ALA A 427 -20.76 17.57 11.58
C ALA A 427 -21.02 16.49 12.64
N ALA A 428 -20.04 15.64 12.94
CA ALA A 428 -20.14 14.59 13.94
C ALA A 428 -19.76 15.05 15.33
N MET A 429 -18.79 15.96 15.43
CA MET A 429 -18.59 16.74 16.65
C MET A 429 -19.92 17.37 17.08
N ALA A 430 -20.73 17.84 16.13
CA ALA A 430 -22.02 18.49 16.37
C ALA A 430 -23.25 17.59 16.68
N ARG A 431 -23.16 16.24 16.65
CA ARG A 431 -24.35 15.34 16.79
C ARG A 431 -24.47 14.64 18.17
N PRO A 432 -25.69 14.30 18.64
CA PRO A 432 -25.90 13.52 19.86
C PRO A 432 -25.35 12.07 19.78
N ALA A 433 -25.06 11.48 20.94
CA ALA A 433 -24.23 10.28 21.16
C ALA A 433 -24.61 8.98 20.41
N THR A 434 -25.78 8.90 19.77
CA THR A 434 -26.30 7.68 19.14
C THR A 434 -25.97 7.56 17.64
N GLU A 435 -25.40 8.59 17.01
CA GLU A 435 -25.21 8.65 15.53
C GLU A 435 -23.74 8.62 15.06
N GLY A 436 -22.77 8.53 15.97
CA GLY A 436 -21.32 8.57 15.67
C GLY A 436 -20.79 7.40 14.84
N ALA A 437 -21.61 6.38 14.56
CA ALA A 437 -21.24 5.25 13.73
C ALA A 437 -20.86 5.68 12.30
N ALA A 438 -21.37 6.80 11.78
CA ALA A 438 -21.24 7.24 10.38
C ALA A 438 -19.83 7.66 9.90
N LEU A 439 -18.78 7.50 10.71
CA LEU A 439 -17.44 8.05 10.45
C LEU A 439 -16.32 7.01 10.41
N GLY A 440 -16.67 5.71 10.48
CA GLY A 440 -15.70 4.64 10.69
C GLY A 440 -14.97 4.74 12.05
N GLU A 441 -13.89 3.98 12.23
CA GLU A 441 -13.07 3.98 13.46
C GLU A 441 -12.51 5.37 13.79
N PHE A 442 -12.16 6.14 12.77
CA PHE A 442 -11.61 7.50 12.88
C PHE A 442 -12.55 8.47 13.60
N GLY A 443 -13.82 8.54 13.20
CA GLY A 443 -14.75 9.42 13.90
C GLY A 443 -15.27 8.86 15.22
N HIS A 444 -15.02 7.60 15.57
CA HIS A 444 -15.32 7.12 16.92
C HIS A 444 -14.39 7.78 17.97
N ALA A 445 -13.11 7.95 17.65
CA ALA A 445 -12.14 8.64 18.51
C ALA A 445 -12.48 10.15 18.61
N ILE A 446 -12.66 10.81 17.46
CA ILE A 446 -12.97 12.25 17.42
C ILE A 446 -14.34 12.55 18.05
N ALA A 447 -15.36 11.71 17.84
CA ALA A 447 -16.64 11.86 18.53
C ALA A 447 -16.50 11.60 20.04
N GLY A 448 -15.55 10.78 20.48
CA GLY A 448 -15.20 10.62 21.90
C GLY A 448 -14.68 11.91 22.53
N ASP A 449 -13.74 12.58 21.86
CA ASP A 449 -13.15 13.84 22.34
C ASP A 449 -14.13 15.01 22.25
N ALA A 450 -14.95 15.05 21.20
CA ALA A 450 -16.04 16.01 21.08
C ALA A 450 -17.09 15.82 22.20
N ARG A 451 -17.46 14.57 22.53
CA ARG A 451 -18.38 14.24 23.62
C ARG A 451 -17.93 14.83 24.96
N ALA A 452 -16.63 14.78 25.26
CA ALA A 452 -16.07 15.37 26.47
C ALA A 452 -16.21 16.91 26.49
N TRP A 453 -16.08 17.59 25.35
CA TRP A 453 -16.24 19.04 25.25
C TRP A 453 -17.70 19.51 25.39
N PHE A 454 -18.66 18.81 24.77
CA PHE A 454 -20.09 19.16 24.86
C PHE A 454 -20.66 18.93 26.26
N ALA A 455 -20.25 17.85 26.93
CA ALA A 455 -20.69 17.53 28.28
C ALA A 455 -20.29 18.61 29.30
N VAL A 456 -19.18 19.31 29.07
CA VAL A 456 -18.62 20.25 30.06
C VAL A 456 -18.95 21.72 29.78
N THR A 457 -19.23 22.10 28.52
CA THR A 457 -19.55 23.50 28.17
C THR A 457 -21.02 23.88 28.33
N GLY A 458 -21.92 22.92 28.61
CA GLY A 458 -23.35 23.17 28.84
C GLY A 458 -24.11 23.69 27.62
N ARG A 459 -23.50 23.70 26.42
CA ARG A 459 -24.15 24.11 25.18
C ARG A 459 -25.00 22.95 24.64
N ALA A 460 -26.32 23.16 24.63
CA ALA A 460 -27.31 22.12 24.34
C ALA A 460 -27.27 21.57 22.89
N ALA A 461 -26.73 22.32 21.93
CA ALA A 461 -26.37 21.84 20.59
C ALA A 461 -25.59 22.94 19.86
N VAL A 462 -24.49 22.58 19.20
CA VAL A 462 -23.83 23.43 18.20
C VAL A 462 -24.03 22.72 16.88
N GLY A 463 -24.69 23.34 15.90
CA GLY A 463 -24.98 22.70 14.62
C GLY A 463 -23.73 22.58 13.73
N PRO A 464 -23.70 21.66 12.75
CA PRO A 464 -22.60 21.57 11.79
C PRO A 464 -22.30 22.87 11.06
N ALA A 465 -23.31 23.74 10.88
CA ALA A 465 -23.20 25.06 10.29
C ALA A 465 -22.48 26.05 11.23
N ASP A 466 -22.78 26.02 12.53
CA ASP A 466 -22.16 26.90 13.53
C ASP A 466 -20.67 26.55 13.73
N VAL A 467 -20.33 25.26 13.73
CA VAL A 467 -18.92 24.82 13.76
C VAL A 467 -18.22 25.25 12.45
N ARG A 468 -18.84 25.03 11.28
CA ARG A 468 -18.26 25.49 9.99
C ARG A 468 -18.10 27.01 9.93
N GLU A 469 -19.05 27.77 10.45
CA GLU A 469 -19.03 29.23 10.47
C GLU A 469 -17.98 29.75 11.44
N ALA A 470 -17.83 29.15 12.62
CA ALA A 470 -16.73 29.46 13.54
C ALA A 470 -15.35 29.13 12.94
N LEU A 471 -15.23 28.00 12.24
CA LEU A 471 -14.01 27.59 11.53
C LEU A 471 -13.69 28.54 10.36
N ARG A 472 -14.68 28.99 9.59
CA ARG A 472 -14.51 29.95 8.49
C ARG A 472 -14.23 31.38 8.98
N ALA A 473 -14.92 31.84 10.02
CA ALA A 473 -14.73 33.16 10.61
C ALA A 473 -13.33 33.30 11.23
N SER A 474 -12.82 32.25 11.86
CA SER A 474 -11.43 32.18 12.34
C SER A 474 -10.40 32.03 11.22
N TRP A 475 -10.77 31.44 10.07
CA TRP A 475 -9.93 31.38 8.87
C TRP A 475 -9.72 32.75 8.22
N GLY A 476 -10.78 33.57 8.15
CA GLY A 476 -10.81 34.86 7.45
C GLY A 476 -10.05 36.00 8.13
N GLN A 477 -9.60 35.83 9.39
CA GLN A 477 -8.96 36.91 10.16
C GLN A 477 -7.45 37.04 9.94
N VAL A 478 -6.81 36.16 9.17
CA VAL A 478 -5.37 36.25 8.88
C VAL A 478 -5.14 36.11 7.38
N ALA A 479 -4.89 37.25 6.71
CA ALA A 479 -4.57 37.29 5.28
C ALA A 479 -3.12 36.85 5.06
N VAL A 480 -2.92 35.74 4.35
CA VAL A 480 -1.60 35.33 3.84
C VAL A 480 -1.78 34.88 2.40
N ALA A 481 -0.90 35.33 1.52
CA ALA A 481 -0.91 34.98 0.11
C ALA A 481 -0.65 33.48 -0.09
N ILE A 482 -1.52 32.82 -0.87
CA ILE A 482 -1.46 31.40 -1.19
C ILE A 482 -0.51 31.20 -2.39
N PRO A 483 0.62 30.49 -2.26
CA PRO A 483 1.33 29.97 -3.43
C PRO A 483 0.48 28.84 -4.02
N GLY A 484 0.19 28.93 -5.32
CA GLY A 484 -0.92 28.23 -5.98
C GLY A 484 -0.93 26.69 -5.94
N ALA A 485 -2.15 26.16 -6.09
CA ALA A 485 -2.56 24.79 -6.45
C ALA A 485 -1.91 23.62 -5.69
N LEU A 486 -2.71 23.02 -4.78
CA LEU A 486 -2.43 21.71 -4.19
C LEU A 486 -2.41 20.63 -5.29
N ARG A 487 -1.32 19.87 -5.41
CA ARG A 487 -1.22 18.70 -6.29
C ARG A 487 -1.29 17.43 -5.44
N LEU A 488 -2.37 16.68 -5.60
CA LEU A 488 -2.50 15.32 -5.07
C LEU A 488 -2.17 14.34 -6.20
N TRP A 489 -1.24 13.41 -5.94
CA TRP A 489 -0.86 12.34 -6.87
C TRP A 489 -0.45 12.82 -8.27
N GLY A 490 0.21 13.98 -8.37
CA GLY A 490 0.68 14.54 -9.65
C GLY A 490 -0.41 15.19 -10.51
N GLN A 491 -1.69 15.16 -10.10
CA GLN A 491 -2.75 15.88 -10.79
C GLN A 491 -2.96 17.28 -10.18
N VAL A 492 -3.11 18.28 -11.05
CA VAL A 492 -3.65 19.59 -10.69
C VAL A 492 -5.15 19.37 -10.49
N MET A 493 -5.62 19.38 -9.24
CA MET A 493 -7.06 19.39 -8.97
C MET A 493 -7.58 20.80 -9.29
N PRO A 494 -8.39 21.00 -10.35
CA PRO A 494 -8.92 22.31 -10.62
C PRO A 494 -9.92 22.67 -9.52
N ALA A 495 -9.91 23.93 -9.07
CA ALA A 495 -10.87 24.45 -8.09
C ALA A 495 -12.35 24.17 -8.49
N SER A 496 -12.62 23.98 -9.78
CA SER A 496 -13.93 23.61 -10.33
C SER A 496 -14.40 22.18 -10.03
N ALA A 497 -13.51 21.26 -9.63
CA ALA A 497 -13.90 19.91 -9.18
C ALA A 497 -14.71 19.95 -7.88
N PHE A 498 -14.56 21.02 -7.09
CA PHE A 498 -15.18 21.20 -5.79
C PHE A 498 -16.49 22.01 -5.84
N GLY A 499 -16.89 22.49 -7.02
CA GLY A 499 -18.00 23.45 -7.19
C GLY A 499 -19.23 22.95 -7.96
N ARG A 500 -19.24 21.74 -8.53
CA ARG A 500 -20.44 21.25 -9.22
C ARG A 500 -21.37 20.55 -8.23
N ARG A 501 -22.51 21.22 -7.95
CA ARG A 501 -23.72 20.56 -7.45
C ARG A 501 -23.89 19.23 -8.19
N VAL A 502 -23.98 18.13 -7.44
CA VAL A 502 -24.51 16.86 -7.94
C VAL A 502 -25.75 17.21 -8.77
N PRO A 503 -25.81 16.88 -10.07
CA PRO A 503 -27.02 17.12 -10.83
C PRO A 503 -28.13 16.38 -10.09
N ALA A 504 -29.17 17.12 -9.71
CA ALA A 504 -30.37 16.52 -9.14
C ALA A 504 -30.78 15.35 -10.03
N ARG A 505 -30.98 14.18 -9.42
CA ARG A 505 -31.47 12.97 -10.10
C ARG A 505 -32.56 13.40 -11.09
N PRO A 506 -32.42 13.14 -12.40
CA PRO A 506 -33.52 13.42 -13.31
C PRO A 506 -34.76 12.66 -12.81
N PRO A 507 -35.94 13.29 -12.83
CA PRO A 507 -37.16 12.62 -12.40
C PRO A 507 -37.35 11.36 -13.24
N VAL A 508 -37.55 10.23 -12.56
CA VAL A 508 -37.90 8.97 -13.21
C VAL A 508 -39.25 9.17 -13.90
N PRO A 509 -39.35 9.08 -15.25
CA PRO A 509 -40.62 9.16 -15.93
C PRO A 509 -41.48 7.96 -15.49
N GLY A 510 -42.71 8.22 -15.01
CA GLY A 510 -43.71 7.17 -14.82
C GLY A 510 -44.09 6.79 -13.38
N ARG A 511 -43.66 7.51 -12.34
CA ARG A 511 -44.26 7.36 -11.00
C ARG A 511 -45.09 8.58 -10.62
N SER A 512 -46.36 8.58 -11.04
CA SER A 512 -47.40 9.37 -10.40
C SER A 512 -47.49 8.99 -8.93
N ARG A 513 -47.25 9.94 -8.01
CA ARG A 513 -47.61 9.78 -6.60
C ARG A 513 -49.12 9.54 -6.49
N PRO A 514 -49.60 8.61 -5.66
CA PRO A 514 -51.01 8.59 -5.30
C PRO A 514 -51.32 9.89 -4.55
N ARG A 515 -52.35 10.60 -5.02
CA ARG A 515 -53.04 11.60 -4.22
C ARG A 515 -53.97 10.83 -3.30
N ASP A 516 -53.76 10.95 -2.01
CA ASP A 516 -54.85 10.74 -1.05
C ASP A 516 -55.22 12.10 -0.45
N PRO A 517 -56.50 12.29 -0.09
CA PRO A 517 -57.11 13.59 0.25
C PRO A 517 -56.53 14.26 1.50
#